data_AF-A0A8J6HJA6-F1
#
_entry.id   AF-A0A8J6HJA6-F1
#
_cell.length_a   1.000
_cell.length_b   1.000
_cell.length_c   1.000
_cell.angle_alpha   90.00
_cell.angle_beta   90.00
_cell.angle_gamma   90.00
#
_symmetry.space_group_name_H-M   'P 1'
#
loop_
_entity.id
_entity.type
_entity.pdbx_description
1 polymer ?
#
loop_
_entity_poly.entity_id
_entity_poly.type
_entity_poly.pdbx_seq_one_letter_code
_entity_poly.pdbx_strand_id
1 'polypeptide(L)'
;MAYVNRNKSKNQATWPYMFLNTSSYSYVDPRYQIRTVEYIADKNGFHPVLNKSPPPLPSDTPVVAAAKNRHLVQFANIANAHNAAPGTVVVPVDSVAVNRAKDKHFLLYQKIAEEHARIAAQLEAEKLANEGTAQPILLQQH
;
A
#
# COMPACT_ATOMS: atom_id res chain seq x y z
N MET A 1 -16.57 27.48 -21.87
CA MET A 1 -15.13 27.81 -21.97
C MET A 1 -14.59 27.13 -23.23
N ALA A 2 -14.33 27.90 -24.29
CA ALA A 2 -13.95 27.36 -25.60
C ALA A 2 -12.43 27.13 -25.65
N TYR A 3 -12.03 25.89 -25.92
CA TYR A 3 -10.63 25.50 -26.11
C TYR A 3 -10.23 25.84 -27.55
N VAL A 4 -9.33 26.80 -27.76
CA VAL A 4 -8.80 27.16 -29.09
C VAL A 4 -7.34 26.73 -29.14
N ASN A 5 -7.05 25.58 -29.75
CA ASN A 5 -5.69 25.14 -30.05
C ASN A 5 -5.30 25.59 -31.47
N ARG A 6 -4.75 26.80 -31.56
CA ARG A 6 -4.07 27.32 -32.74
C ARG A 6 -2.58 27.15 -32.49
N ASN A 7 -1.96 26.05 -32.95
CA ASN A 7 -0.52 25.93 -33.32
C ASN A 7 -0.02 24.46 -33.35
N LYS A 8 -0.50 23.64 -34.30
CA LYS A 8 0.31 22.53 -34.81
C LYS A 8 1.12 23.04 -36.01
N SER A 9 2.25 23.69 -35.75
CA SER A 9 3.28 23.89 -36.78
C SER A 9 4.20 22.68 -36.77
N LYS A 10 4.09 21.81 -37.78
CA LYS A 10 5.05 20.73 -38.03
C LYS A 10 5.91 21.15 -39.22
N ASN A 11 7.01 21.86 -38.97
CA ASN A 11 7.99 22.15 -40.00
C ASN A 11 8.80 20.88 -40.26
N GLN A 12 8.47 20.16 -41.34
CA GLN A 12 9.23 19.01 -41.82
C GLN A 12 10.10 19.50 -42.99
N ALA A 13 11.40 19.70 -42.74
CA ALA A 13 12.40 19.94 -43.79
C ALA A 13 13.22 18.65 -44.01
N THR A 14 13.38 18.26 -45.27
CA THR A 14 14.09 17.07 -45.79
C THR A 14 15.55 17.41 -46.14
N TRP A 15 16.48 16.49 -46.43
CA TRP A 15 17.47 15.69 -45.62
C TRP A 15 18.92 16.09 -46.10
N PRO A 16 20.10 15.72 -45.52
CA PRO A 16 20.43 14.54 -44.68
C PRO A 16 21.30 14.76 -43.41
N TYR A 17 21.21 13.78 -42.50
CA TYR A 17 21.86 13.57 -41.19
C TYR A 17 21.32 14.36 -39.98
N MET A 18 20.67 13.60 -39.08
CA MET A 18 20.03 13.94 -37.79
C MET A 18 18.78 14.83 -37.88
N PHE A 19 17.61 14.18 -37.88
CA PHE A 19 16.31 14.83 -37.74
C PHE A 19 16.13 15.32 -36.31
N LEU A 20 16.46 16.59 -36.07
CA LEU A 20 16.00 17.29 -34.89
C LEU A 20 14.52 17.63 -35.10
N ASN A 21 13.62 16.74 -34.66
CA ASN A 21 12.19 17.02 -34.68
C ASN A 21 11.88 17.98 -33.53
N THR A 22 11.70 19.27 -33.84
CA THR A 22 11.26 20.25 -32.85
C THR A 22 9.74 20.35 -32.82
N SER A 23 9.17 20.33 -31.62
CA SER A 23 7.74 20.53 -31.40
C SER A 23 7.56 21.49 -30.24
N SER A 24 6.51 22.31 -30.27
CA SER A 24 6.21 23.24 -29.19
C SER A 24 4.79 23.05 -28.68
N TYR A 25 4.60 23.11 -27.37
CA TYR A 25 3.28 23.16 -26.75
C TYR A 25 3.17 24.39 -25.85
N SER A 26 2.04 25.10 -25.92
CA SER A 26 1.80 26.31 -25.14
C SER A 26 0.46 26.26 -24.42
N TYR A 27 0.44 26.78 -23.19
CA TYR A 27 -0.79 26.92 -22.38
C TYR A 27 -0.75 28.21 -21.53
N VAL A 28 -1.91 28.60 -21.00
CA VAL A 28 -2.05 29.73 -20.07
C VAL A 28 -2.09 29.20 -18.64
N ASP A 29 -1.19 29.66 -17.77
CA ASP A 29 -1.15 29.23 -16.37
C ASP A 29 -2.23 29.94 -15.52
N PRO A 30 -2.51 29.48 -14.27
CA PRO A 30 -3.46 30.15 -13.38
C PRO A 30 -3.12 31.60 -13.00
N ARG A 31 -1.92 32.07 -13.37
CA ARG A 31 -1.47 33.46 -13.19
C ARG A 31 -1.58 34.26 -14.49
N TYR A 32 -2.34 33.75 -15.47
CA TYR A 32 -2.56 34.34 -16.79
C TYR A 32 -1.28 34.55 -17.62
N GLN A 33 -0.24 33.75 -17.41
CA GLN A 33 0.98 33.81 -18.20
C GLN A 33 1.05 32.67 -19.23
N ILE A 34 1.56 32.96 -20.42
CA ILE A 34 1.84 31.94 -21.44
C ILE A 34 3.10 31.16 -21.06
N ARG A 35 2.94 29.85 -20.92
CA ARG A 35 4.02 28.89 -20.76
C ARG A 35 4.18 28.15 -22.08
N THR A 36 5.40 28.07 -22.58
CA THR A 36 5.75 27.34 -23.80
C THR A 36 6.85 26.37 -23.46
N VAL A 37 6.63 25.11 -23.83
CA VAL A 37 7.64 24.06 -23.77
C VAL A 37 8.04 23.76 -25.21
N GLU A 38 9.31 23.94 -25.49
CA GLU A 38 9.95 23.48 -26.72
C GLU A 38 10.56 22.10 -26.48
N TYR A 39 10.37 21.22 -27.45
CA TYR A 39 10.81 19.84 -27.37
C TYR A 39 11.93 19.61 -28.37
N ILE A 40 13.08 19.16 -27.86
CA ILE A 40 14.23 18.75 -28.66
C ILE A 40 14.44 17.26 -28.42
N ALA A 41 14.27 16.45 -29.46
CA ALA A 41 14.58 15.04 -29.45
C ALA A 41 15.94 14.78 -30.11
N ASP A 42 16.88 14.21 -29.36
CA ASP A 42 18.20 13.81 -29.84
C ASP A 42 18.54 12.35 -29.46
N LYS A 43 19.77 11.92 -29.76
CA LYS A 43 20.25 10.56 -29.46
C LYS A 43 20.30 10.21 -27.97
N ASN A 44 20.35 11.21 -27.08
CA ASN A 44 20.39 11.05 -25.63
C ASN A 44 19.00 11.14 -25.00
N GLY A 45 17.95 11.28 -25.82
CA GLY A 45 16.56 11.28 -25.39
C GLY A 45 15.87 12.63 -25.59
N PHE A 46 14.97 12.95 -24.67
CA PHE A 46 14.05 14.07 -24.79
C PHE A 46 14.43 15.21 -23.85
N HIS A 47 14.60 16.40 -24.41
CA HIS A 47 15.04 17.60 -23.69
C HIS A 47 13.96 18.68 -23.79
N PRO A 48 13.16 18.90 -22.73
CA PRO A 48 12.20 19.99 -22.70
C PRO A 48 12.90 21.31 -22.34
N VAL A 49 12.74 22.32 -23.18
CA VAL A 49 13.20 23.69 -22.93
C VAL A 49 11.99 24.55 -22.57
N LEU A 50 12.03 25.17 -21.39
CA LEU A 50 10.96 26.02 -20.89
C LEU A 50 11.27 27.49 -21.21
N ASN A 51 10.26 28.21 -21.73
CA ASN A 51 10.39 29.66 -21.97
C ASN A 51 10.54 30.49 -20.69
N LYS A 52 10.19 29.92 -19.54
CA LYS A 52 10.26 30.56 -18.23
C LYS A 52 10.63 29.51 -17.18
N SER A 53 11.51 29.88 -16.26
CA SER A 53 11.82 29.02 -15.12
C SER A 53 10.56 28.70 -14.31
N PRO A 54 10.41 27.43 -13.88
CA PRO A 54 9.36 27.09 -12.92
C PRO A 54 9.58 27.88 -11.62
N PRO A 55 8.51 28.17 -10.87
CA PRO A 55 8.67 28.73 -9.54
C PRO A 55 9.54 27.79 -8.68
N PRO A 56 10.26 28.34 -7.68
CA PRO A 56 11.02 27.50 -6.76
C PRO A 56 10.08 26.51 -6.08
N LEU A 57 10.60 25.32 -5.81
CA LEU A 57 9.87 24.33 -5.02
C LEU A 57 9.54 24.92 -3.64
N PRO A 58 8.39 24.56 -3.07
CA PRO A 58 8.05 24.98 -1.72
C PRO A 58 9.11 24.46 -0.73
N SER A 59 9.47 25.30 0.24
CA SER A 59 10.30 24.85 1.35
C SER A 59 9.51 23.89 2.24
N ASP A 60 10.17 22.85 2.74
CA ASP A 60 9.56 21.91 3.67
C ASP A 60 9.04 22.65 4.91
N THR A 61 7.81 22.36 5.31
CA THR A 61 7.30 22.79 6.61
C THR A 61 8.02 22.02 7.72
N PRO A 62 8.04 22.52 8.97
CA PRO A 62 8.68 21.80 10.08
C PRO A 62 8.20 20.36 10.24
N VAL A 63 6.92 20.10 9.97
CA VAL A 63 6.33 18.75 10.04
C VAL A 63 6.86 17.85 8.93
N VAL A 64 6.93 18.35 7.70
CA VAL A 64 7.46 17.60 6.55
C VAL A 64 8.95 17.29 6.75
N ALA A 65 9.72 18.29 7.19
CA ALA A 65 11.14 18.10 7.50
C ALA A 65 11.35 17.05 8.61
N ALA A 66 10.55 17.12 9.68
CA ALA A 66 10.61 16.12 10.75
C ALA A 66 10.23 14.71 10.26
N ALA A 67 9.21 14.58 9.40
CA ALA A 67 8.81 13.31 8.81
C ALA A 67 9.92 12.73 7.92
N LYS A 68 10.56 13.56 7.09
CA LYS A 68 11.71 13.18 6.24
C LYS A 68 12.88 12.68 7.07
N ASN A 69 13.19 13.36 8.17
CA ASN A 69 14.25 12.94 9.09
C ASN A 69 13.92 11.60 9.75
N ARG A 70 12.70 11.40 10.23
CA ARG A 70 12.26 10.10 10.79
C ARG A 70 12.40 8.97 9.77
N HIS A 71 11.96 9.23 8.52
CA HIS A 71 12.07 8.25 7.45
C HIS A 71 13.53 7.90 7.13
N LEU A 72 14.42 8.90 7.04
CA LEU A 72 15.84 8.68 6.81
C LEU A 72 16.48 7.80 7.88
N VAL A 73 16.15 8.05 9.16
CA VAL A 73 16.64 7.22 10.28
C VAL A 73 16.13 5.79 10.17
N GLN A 74 14.83 5.61 9.89
CA GLN A 74 14.23 4.27 9.74
C GLN A 74 14.86 3.50 8.57
N PHE A 75 15.03 4.17 7.43
CA PHE A 75 15.66 3.57 6.27
C PHE A 75 17.10 3.11 6.58
N ALA A 76 17.89 3.95 7.25
CA ALA A 76 19.25 3.60 7.65
C ALA A 76 19.27 2.38 8.60
N ASN A 77 18.35 2.32 9.56
CA ASN A 77 18.24 1.18 10.47
C ASN A 77 17.92 -0.12 9.72
N ILE A 78 16.98 -0.08 8.78
CA ILE A 78 16.61 -1.24 7.96
C ILE A 78 17.77 -1.66 7.06
N ALA A 79 18.43 -0.71 6.41
CA ALA A 79 19.60 -0.99 5.58
C ALA A 79 20.73 -1.66 6.40
N ASN A 80 21.00 -1.17 7.61
CA ASN A 80 21.97 -1.77 8.51
C ASN A 80 21.57 -3.18 8.96
N ALA A 81 20.30 -3.39 9.30
CA ALA A 81 19.77 -4.71 9.65
C ALA A 81 19.88 -5.71 8.49
N HIS A 82 19.68 -5.25 7.26
CA HIS A 82 19.83 -6.08 6.06
C HIS A 82 21.29 -6.32 5.64
N ASN A 83 22.22 -5.44 6.03
CA ASN A 83 23.66 -5.65 5.86
C ASN A 83 24.26 -6.57 6.93
N ALA A 84 23.50 -7.00 7.93
CA ALA A 84 23.95 -8.02 8.88
C ALA A 84 24.29 -9.33 8.15
N ALA A 85 25.27 -10.07 8.69
CA ALA A 85 25.86 -11.24 8.05
C ALA A 85 24.79 -12.23 7.50
N PRO A 86 25.01 -12.83 6.31
CA PRO A 86 24.10 -13.82 5.75
C PRO A 86 23.89 -14.96 6.76
N GLY A 87 22.68 -15.11 7.28
CA GLY A 87 22.32 -16.12 8.28
C GLY A 87 21.76 -15.58 9.59
N THR A 88 21.91 -14.29 9.90
CA THR A 88 21.23 -13.68 11.05
C THR A 88 19.89 -13.06 10.62
N VAL A 89 18.79 -13.81 10.77
CA VAL A 89 17.45 -13.23 10.62
C VAL A 89 17.19 -12.36 11.85
N VAL A 90 17.29 -11.03 11.68
CA VAL A 90 16.84 -10.09 12.72
C VAL A 90 15.31 -10.08 12.71
N VAL A 91 14.70 -10.96 13.50
CA VAL A 91 13.23 -11.01 13.65
C VAL A 91 12.80 -9.85 14.54
N PRO A 92 11.74 -9.09 14.18
CA PRO A 92 11.19 -8.05 15.04
C PRO A 92 10.79 -8.63 16.40
N VAL A 93 11.29 -8.01 17.49
CA VAL A 93 10.87 -8.37 18.85
C VAL A 93 9.43 -7.90 19.05
N ASP A 94 8.59 -8.78 19.62
CA ASP A 94 7.21 -8.44 19.92
C ASP A 94 7.13 -7.27 20.89
N SER A 95 6.24 -6.32 20.57
CA SER A 95 5.93 -5.23 21.49
C SER A 95 5.18 -5.75 22.72
N VAL A 96 5.21 -4.98 23.82
CA VAL A 96 4.43 -5.29 25.04
C VAL A 96 2.94 -5.47 24.74
N ALA A 97 2.40 -4.69 23.80
CA ALA A 97 1.01 -4.82 23.38
C ALA A 97 0.74 -6.16 22.67
N VAL A 98 1.66 -6.60 21.82
CA VAL A 98 1.56 -7.89 21.12
C VAL A 98 1.66 -9.05 22.12
N ASN A 99 2.58 -8.99 23.07
CA ASN A 99 2.68 -10.01 24.12
C ASN A 99 1.39 -10.12 24.94
N ARG A 100 0.84 -8.98 25.38
CA ARG A 100 -0.46 -8.97 26.09
C ARG A 100 -1.60 -9.54 25.26
N ALA A 101 -1.61 -9.27 23.96
CA ALA A 101 -2.62 -9.82 23.06
C ALA A 101 -2.50 -11.34 22.95
N LYS A 102 -1.26 -11.87 22.87
CA LYS A 102 -0.99 -13.32 22.87
C LYS A 102 -1.48 -13.97 24.17
N ASP A 103 -1.17 -13.38 25.32
CA ASP A 103 -1.60 -13.91 26.62
C ASP A 103 -3.13 -13.95 26.73
N LYS A 104 -3.79 -12.84 26.36
CA LYS A 104 -5.26 -12.77 26.35
C LYS A 104 -5.86 -13.83 25.43
N HIS A 105 -5.28 -14.01 24.25
CA HIS A 105 -5.75 -14.98 23.28
C HIS A 105 -5.59 -16.40 23.82
N PHE A 106 -4.43 -16.73 24.38
CA PHE A 106 -4.17 -18.04 25.00
C PHE A 106 -5.20 -18.37 26.09
N LEU A 107 -5.50 -17.42 26.97
CA LEU A 107 -6.52 -17.57 28.02
C LEU A 107 -7.92 -17.82 27.44
N LEU A 108 -8.29 -17.14 26.35
CA LEU A 108 -9.59 -17.36 25.69
C LEU A 108 -9.69 -18.76 25.07
N TYR A 109 -8.63 -19.23 24.42
CA TYR A 109 -8.58 -20.59 23.87
C TYR A 109 -8.77 -21.64 24.95
N GLN A 110 -8.07 -21.49 26.08
CA GLN A 110 -8.21 -22.40 27.20
C GLN A 110 -9.65 -22.44 27.74
N LYS A 111 -10.26 -21.26 27.93
CA LYS A 111 -11.64 -21.17 28.39
C LYS A 111 -12.63 -21.86 27.45
N ILE A 112 -12.48 -21.65 26.14
CA ILE A 112 -13.35 -22.28 25.13
C ILE A 112 -13.18 -23.81 25.14
N ALA A 113 -11.94 -24.30 25.26
CA ALA A 113 -11.67 -25.73 25.34
C ALA A 113 -12.33 -26.38 26.57
N GLU A 114 -12.27 -25.72 27.73
CA GLU A 114 -12.92 -26.17 28.97
C GLU A 114 -14.46 -26.19 28.83
N GLU A 115 -15.03 -25.16 28.22
CA GLU A 115 -16.48 -25.06 27.97
C GLU A 115 -16.94 -26.17 27.01
N HIS A 116 -16.21 -26.41 25.93
CA HIS A 116 -16.50 -27.51 25.01
C HIS A 116 -16.39 -28.89 25.68
N ALA A 117 -15.42 -29.09 26.57
CA ALA A 117 -15.31 -30.34 27.34
C ALA A 117 -16.53 -30.55 28.26
N ARG A 118 -17.04 -29.47 28.88
CA ARG A 118 -18.27 -29.54 29.69
C ARG A 118 -19.50 -29.87 28.87
N ILE A 119 -19.67 -29.23 27.71
CA ILE A 119 -20.80 -29.51 26.81
C ILE A 119 -20.75 -30.96 26.33
N ALA A 120 -19.56 -31.47 25.97
CA ALA A 120 -19.40 -32.86 25.56
C ALA A 120 -19.85 -33.83 26.66
N ALA A 121 -19.42 -33.61 27.91
CA ALA A 121 -19.81 -34.45 29.05
C ALA A 121 -21.33 -34.39 29.34
N GLN A 122 -21.95 -33.21 29.20
CA GLN A 122 -23.40 -33.06 29.35
C GLN A 122 -24.16 -33.85 28.29
N LEU A 123 -23.75 -33.73 27.02
CA LEU A 123 -24.37 -34.45 25.91
C LEU A 123 -24.21 -35.97 26.04
N GLU A 124 -23.09 -36.46 26.56
CA GLU A 124 -22.92 -37.89 26.85
C GLU A 124 -23.84 -38.37 27.98
N ALA A 125 -23.97 -37.61 29.07
CA ALA A 125 -24.87 -37.94 30.16
C ALA A 125 -26.36 -37.93 29.72
N GLU A 126 -26.76 -36.95 28.90
CA GLU A 126 -28.10 -36.88 28.34
C GLU A 126 -28.40 -38.05 27.39
N LYS A 127 -27.44 -38.45 26.56
CA LYS A 127 -27.58 -39.65 25.71
C LYS A 127 -27.85 -40.90 26.54
N LEU A 128 -27.05 -41.13 27.58
CA LEU A 128 -27.22 -42.27 28.49
C LEU A 128 -28.57 -42.23 29.24
N ALA A 129 -29.02 -41.06 29.66
CA ALA A 129 -30.32 -40.90 30.32
C ALA A 129 -31.49 -41.20 29.36
N ASN A 130 -31.44 -40.69 28.13
CA ASN A 130 -32.47 -40.92 27.12
C ASN A 130 -32.53 -42.39 26.68
N GLU A 131 -31.37 -43.04 26.48
CA GLU A 131 -31.29 -44.48 26.16
C GLU A 131 -31.92 -45.34 27.27
N GLY A 132 -31.79 -44.93 28.54
CA GLY A 132 -32.43 -45.61 29.68
C GLY A 132 -33.95 -45.45 29.80
N THR A 133 -34.54 -44.46 29.12
CA THR A 133 -35.99 -44.14 29.20
C THR A 133 -36.82 -44.54 27.98
N ALA A 134 -36.20 -45.12 26.94
CA ALA A 134 -36.91 -45.58 25.75
C ALA A 134 -37.78 -46.84 26.06
N GLN A 135 -39.04 -46.63 26.45
CA GLN A 135 -40.04 -47.71 26.46
C GLN A 135 -40.44 -48.11 25.03
N PRO A 136 -40.67 -49.41 24.74
CA PRO A 136 -41.12 -49.84 23.43
C PRO A 136 -42.54 -49.33 23.19
N ILE A 137 -42.70 -48.45 22.18
CA ILE A 137 -44.02 -48.06 21.67
C ILE A 137 -44.61 -49.29 20.98
N LEU A 138 -45.46 -50.03 21.68
CA LEU A 138 -46.29 -51.10 21.10
C LEU A 138 -47.30 -50.46 20.15
N LEU A 139 -47.07 -50.62 18.83
CA LEU A 139 -48.10 -50.38 17.82
C LEU A 139 -49.26 -51.36 18.06
N GLN A 140 -50.36 -50.86 18.63
CA GLN A 140 -51.65 -51.54 18.55
C GLN A 140 -52.20 -51.36 17.14
N GLN A 141 -52.16 -52.44 16.36
CA GLN A 141 -52.83 -52.55 15.07
C GLN A 141 -54.34 -52.74 15.32
N HIS A 142 -55.15 -51.85 14.74
CA HIS A 142 -56.60 -52.00 14.55
C HIS A 142 -56.87 -52.16 13.06
#